data_AF-A0A933AY19-F1
#
_entry.id   AF-A0A933AY19-F1
#
_cell.length_a   1.000
_cell.length_b   1.000
_cell.length_c   1.000
_cell.angle_alpha   90.00
_cell.angle_beta   90.00
_cell.angle_gamma   90.00
#
_symmetry.space_group_name_H-M   'P 1'
#
loop_
_entity.id
_entity.type
_entity.pdbx_description
1 polymer ?
#
loop_
_entity_poly.entity_id
_entity_poly.type
_entity_poly.pdbx_seq_one_letter_code
_entity_poly.pdbx_strand_id
1 'polypeptide(L)'
;MHEEVNYMSTGGYCRRPGVPTYKVRVTVVDAHPLCGAEHKVGDTFEQFGVKRDGVTGYMCPTAFAALAPFIYAMRYGATFPWGDDPDACVYCCPDKDTPVHFEVRRLKDEAEFPWG
;
A
#
# COMPACT_ATOMS: atom_id res chain seq x y z
N MET A 1 18.89 8.63 -29.58
CA MET A 1 19.59 7.81 -28.57
C MET A 1 18.52 7.04 -27.81
N HIS A 2 18.17 5.86 -28.32
CA HIS A 2 17.34 4.89 -27.60
C HIS A 2 18.33 3.96 -26.89
N GLU A 3 18.30 3.93 -25.56
CA GLU A 3 19.04 2.92 -24.80
C GLU A 3 18.27 1.60 -24.87
N GLU A 4 18.94 0.57 -25.40
CA GLU A 4 18.42 -0.79 -25.48
C GLU A 4 18.43 -1.44 -24.09
N VAL A 5 17.25 -1.62 -23.51
CA VAL A 5 17.09 -2.43 -22.29
C VAL A 5 16.90 -3.89 -22.71
N ASN A 6 17.96 -4.69 -22.56
CA ASN A 6 18.01 -6.08 -22.97
C ASN A 6 17.07 -6.95 -22.09
N TYR A 7 15.91 -7.33 -22.62
CA TYR A 7 14.78 -7.95 -21.90
C TYR A 7 14.79 -9.49 -21.89
N MET A 8 15.89 -10.16 -22.24
CA MET A 8 15.88 -11.61 -22.43
C MET A 8 17.06 -12.28 -21.72
N SER A 9 16.83 -12.95 -20.57
CA SER A 9 17.53 -14.21 -20.21
C SER A 9 17.36 -14.79 -18.78
N THR A 10 16.40 -14.40 -17.92
CA THR A 10 16.22 -15.14 -16.64
C THR A 10 14.76 -15.34 -16.25
N GLY A 11 14.35 -16.61 -16.15
CA GLY A 11 12.96 -17.03 -16.04
C GLY A 11 12.22 -16.71 -14.75
N GLY A 12 10.91 -17.03 -14.80
CA GLY A 12 9.93 -16.83 -13.75
C GLY A 12 9.25 -15.46 -13.87
N TYR A 13 7.92 -15.47 -14.08
CA TYR A 13 7.07 -14.27 -14.13
C TYR A 13 7.09 -13.40 -12.85
N CYS A 14 7.90 -13.76 -11.84
CA CYS A 14 8.14 -13.06 -10.58
C CYS A 14 9.63 -12.73 -10.38
N ARG A 15 10.33 -12.30 -11.44
CA ARG A 15 11.70 -11.76 -11.35
C ARG A 15 11.83 -10.54 -12.27
N ARG A 16 11.36 -9.38 -11.81
CA ARG A 16 11.78 -8.09 -12.39
C ARG A 16 12.94 -7.53 -11.56
N PRO A 17 14.19 -7.77 -11.96
CA PRO A 17 15.31 -7.01 -11.41
C PRO A 17 15.13 -5.52 -11.75
N GLY A 18 15.36 -4.65 -10.76
CA GLY A 18 15.36 -3.19 -10.95
C GLY A 18 14.05 -2.44 -10.63
N VAL A 19 13.00 -3.07 -10.12
CA VAL A 19 11.80 -2.33 -9.63
C VAL A 19 11.98 -2.02 -8.13
N PRO A 20 12.17 -0.75 -7.73
CA PRO A 20 12.20 -0.39 -6.32
C PRO A 20 10.85 -0.68 -5.68
N THR A 21 10.85 -1.28 -4.49
CA THR A 21 9.62 -1.44 -3.71
C THR A 21 9.61 -0.41 -2.60
N TYR A 22 8.49 0.28 -2.44
CA TYR A 22 8.33 1.31 -1.42
C TYR A 22 7.61 0.75 -0.21
N LYS A 23 7.88 1.31 0.96
CA LYS A 23 7.08 1.08 2.15
C LYS A 23 5.80 1.89 2.06
N VAL A 24 4.71 1.29 2.52
CA VAL A 24 3.38 1.90 2.50
C VAL A 24 2.85 1.89 3.93
N ARG A 25 2.45 3.07 4.39
CA ARG A 25 1.78 3.28 5.66
C ARG A 25 0.32 3.58 5.38
N VAL A 26 -0.57 2.92 6.08
CA VAL A 26 -1.99 3.21 6.10
C VAL A 26 -2.32 3.89 7.43
N THR A 27 -3.10 4.95 7.41
CA THR A 27 -3.49 5.70 8.60
C THR A 27 -4.98 5.98 8.56
N VAL A 28 -5.68 5.78 9.67
CA VAL A 28 -7.10 6.13 9.77
C VAL A 28 -7.21 7.64 9.93
N VAL A 29 -7.82 8.30 8.94
CA VAL A 29 -8.03 9.75 8.95
C VAL A 29 -9.41 10.14 9.47
N ASP A 30 -10.39 9.26 9.29
CA ASP A 30 -11.75 9.43 9.79
C ASP A 30 -12.37 8.06 10.05
N ALA A 31 -13.15 7.94 11.12
CA ALA A 31 -13.72 6.67 11.55
C ALA A 31 -15.12 6.87 12.14
N HIS A 32 -16.08 6.09 11.65
CA HIS A 32 -17.40 6.04 12.24
C HIS A 32 -17.35 5.36 13.63
N PRO A 33 -18.01 5.93 14.66
CA PRO A 33 -17.92 5.44 16.05
C PRO A 33 -18.51 4.04 16.26
N LEU A 34 -19.30 3.54 15.31
CA LEU A 34 -19.93 2.22 15.34
C LEU A 34 -19.17 1.16 14.52
N CYS A 35 -17.95 1.44 14.06
CA CYS A 35 -17.16 0.46 13.33
C CYS A 35 -16.99 -0.83 14.16
N GLY A 36 -17.44 -1.97 13.63
CA GLY A 36 -17.37 -3.26 14.34
C GLY A 36 -15.95 -3.79 14.58
N ALA A 37 -14.94 -3.16 13.97
CA ALA A 37 -13.53 -3.43 14.20
C ALA A 37 -12.85 -2.41 15.14
N GLU A 38 -13.62 -1.46 15.68
CA GLU A 38 -13.18 -0.45 16.66
C GLU A 38 -11.98 0.42 16.20
N HIS A 39 -11.83 0.62 14.89
CA HIS A 39 -10.83 1.53 14.33
C HIS A 39 -11.02 2.95 14.84
N LYS A 40 -9.93 3.60 15.24
CA LYS A 40 -9.91 4.98 15.73
C LYS A 40 -9.05 5.85 14.82
N VAL A 41 -9.41 7.14 14.76
CA VAL A 41 -8.60 8.13 14.07
C VAL A 41 -7.20 8.15 14.67
N GLY A 42 -6.18 8.06 13.81
CA GLY A 42 -4.78 7.96 14.20
C GLY A 42 -4.23 6.53 14.30
N ASP A 43 -5.05 5.49 14.14
CA ASP A 43 -4.53 4.13 14.02
C ASP A 43 -3.69 4.01 12.75
N THR A 44 -2.47 3.49 12.90
CA THR A 44 -1.52 3.31 11.80
C THR A 44 -1.24 1.84 11.56
N PHE A 45 -1.27 1.44 10.30
CA PHE A 45 -0.91 0.11 9.84
C PHE A 45 0.23 0.22 8.86
N GLU A 46 1.34 -0.45 9.12
CA GLU A 46 2.46 -0.48 8.18
C GLU A 46 2.58 -1.88 7.60
N GLN A 47 2.57 -1.96 6.27
CA GLN A 47 2.76 -3.23 5.56
C GLN A 47 4.16 -3.25 4.93
N PHE A 48 5.08 -3.90 5.63
CA PHE A 48 6.46 -4.16 5.23
C PHE A 48 6.59 -5.55 4.58
N GLY A 49 6.82 -5.56 3.27
CA GLY A 49 7.53 -6.65 2.60
C GLY A 49 6.80 -7.98 2.48
N VAL A 50 7.57 -8.98 2.02
CA VAL A 50 7.21 -10.40 1.93
C VAL A 50 7.56 -11.13 3.24
N LYS A 51 8.21 -10.45 4.18
CA LYS A 51 8.62 -10.99 5.49
C LYS A 51 7.52 -10.75 6.52
N ARG A 52 7.33 -11.71 7.43
CA ARG A 52 6.28 -11.65 8.47
C ARG A 52 6.54 -10.56 9.53
N ASP A 53 7.77 -10.08 9.64
CA ASP A 53 8.24 -9.16 10.69
C ASP A 53 7.77 -7.71 10.49
N GLY A 54 6.77 -7.55 9.62
CA GLY A 54 6.51 -6.36 8.86
C GLY A 54 5.04 -5.99 8.79
N VAL A 55 4.20 -6.47 9.69
CA VAL A 55 2.82 -6.00 9.77
C VAL A 55 2.62 -5.45 11.16
N THR A 56 2.54 -4.13 11.27
CA THR A 56 2.22 -3.45 12.52
C THR A 56 0.77 -3.00 12.49
N GLY A 57 0.08 -3.18 13.61
CA GLY A 57 -1.34 -2.85 13.77
C GLY A 57 -2.30 -3.93 13.24
N TYR A 58 -3.58 -3.75 13.56
CA TYR A 58 -4.67 -4.64 13.16
C TYR A 58 -5.62 -3.93 12.18
N MET A 59 -5.58 -4.30 10.90
CA MET A 59 -6.60 -3.87 9.94
C MET A 59 -7.68 -4.95 9.84
N CYS A 60 -8.96 -4.55 9.82
CA CYS A 60 -10.02 -5.54 9.65
C CYS A 60 -9.94 -6.19 8.25
N PRO A 61 -10.27 -7.50 8.12
CA PRO A 61 -10.09 -8.21 6.85
C PRO A 61 -10.83 -7.58 5.67
N THR A 62 -12.02 -7.03 5.91
CA THR A 62 -12.84 -6.38 4.87
C THR A 62 -12.20 -5.10 4.36
N ALA A 63 -11.68 -4.24 5.26
CA ALA A 63 -10.95 -3.04 4.87
C ALA A 63 -9.65 -3.44 4.14
N PHE A 64 -8.91 -4.42 4.65
CA PHE A 64 -7.70 -4.90 4.00
C PHE A 64 -7.97 -5.42 2.58
N ALA A 65 -9.02 -6.20 2.37
CA ALA A 65 -9.37 -6.71 1.04
C ALA A 65 -9.68 -5.58 0.04
N ALA A 66 -10.32 -4.50 0.49
CA ALA A 66 -10.60 -3.32 -0.33
C ALA A 66 -9.34 -2.47 -0.60
N LEU A 67 -8.45 -2.34 0.39
CA LEU A 67 -7.26 -1.50 0.30
C LEU A 67 -6.06 -2.21 -0.35
N ALA A 68 -5.98 -3.55 -0.26
CA ALA A 68 -4.91 -4.36 -0.79
C ALA A 68 -4.47 -3.96 -2.22
N PRO A 69 -5.37 -3.83 -3.23
CA PRO A 69 -4.94 -3.46 -4.58
C PRO A 69 -4.20 -2.12 -4.62
N PHE A 70 -4.63 -1.15 -3.82
CA PHE A 70 -4.01 0.17 -3.76
C PHE A 70 -2.69 0.15 -2.99
N ILE A 71 -2.62 -0.57 -1.87
CA ILE A 71 -1.39 -0.77 -1.11
C ILE A 71 -0.32 -1.42 -2.00
N TYR A 72 -0.68 -2.49 -2.73
CA TYR A 72 0.26 -3.16 -3.63
C TYR A 72 0.62 -2.29 -4.84
N ALA A 73 -0.32 -1.56 -5.43
CA ALA A 73 -0.03 -0.63 -6.51
C ALA A 73 0.96 0.47 -6.05
N MET A 74 0.70 1.09 -4.90
CA MET A 74 1.55 2.13 -4.30
C MET A 74 2.94 1.59 -3.96
N ARG A 75 3.02 0.35 -3.45
CA ARG A 75 4.27 -0.36 -3.16
C ARG A 75 5.16 -0.52 -4.39
N TYR A 76 4.58 -0.73 -5.57
CA TYR A 76 5.32 -0.89 -6.83
C TYR A 76 5.44 0.41 -7.65
N GLY A 77 5.17 1.56 -7.02
CA GLY A 77 5.40 2.86 -7.66
C GLY A 77 4.23 3.40 -8.49
N ALA A 78 3.03 2.81 -8.40
CA ALA A 78 1.86 3.34 -9.10
C ALA A 78 1.47 4.72 -8.55
N THR A 79 0.97 5.59 -9.41
CA THR A 79 0.34 6.86 -9.04
C THR A 79 -1.10 6.85 -9.54
N PHE A 80 -1.97 7.56 -8.85
CA PHE A 80 -3.38 7.63 -9.20
C PHE A 80 -3.71 9.01 -9.79
N PRO A 81 -4.37 9.10 -10.96
CA PRO A 81 -4.63 10.37 -11.62
C PRO A 81 -5.70 11.22 -10.92
N TRP A 82 -6.42 10.66 -9.95
CA TRP A 82 -7.46 11.35 -9.18
C TRP A 82 -6.98 11.88 -7.83
N GLY A 83 -5.73 11.62 -7.43
CA GLY A 83 -5.15 12.14 -6.18
C GLY A 83 -4.32 13.40 -6.43
N ASP A 84 -4.43 14.38 -5.54
CA ASP A 84 -3.59 15.59 -5.57
C ASP A 84 -2.13 15.30 -5.22
N ASP A 85 -1.90 14.29 -4.38
CA ASP A 85 -0.57 13.81 -3.97
C ASP A 85 -0.29 12.46 -4.68
N PRO A 86 0.76 12.34 -5.51
CA PRO A 86 1.10 11.08 -6.17
C PRO A 86 1.56 9.98 -5.20
N ASP A 87 1.84 10.34 -3.94
CA ASP A 87 2.31 9.44 -2.89
C ASP A 87 1.30 9.25 -1.75
N ALA A 88 0.09 9.81 -1.87
CA ALA A 88 -0.99 9.57 -0.93
C ALA A 88 -2.33 9.36 -1.64
N CYS A 89 -3.16 8.50 -1.07
CA CYS A 89 -4.51 8.27 -1.56
C CYS A 89 -5.42 7.91 -0.39
N VAL A 90 -6.65 8.43 -0.39
CA VAL A 90 -7.64 8.15 0.65
C VAL A 90 -8.67 7.18 0.10
N TYR A 91 -8.92 6.11 0.83
CA TYR A 91 -9.91 5.10 0.51
C TYR A 91 -10.86 4.87 1.67
N CYS A 92 -12.11 4.56 1.35
CA CYS A 92 -13.12 4.24 2.34
C CYS A 92 -13.28 2.72 2.49
N CYS A 93 -13.56 2.28 3.71
CA CYS A 93 -14.09 0.97 4.01
C CYS A 93 -15.33 0.70 3.13
N PRO A 94 -15.49 -0.51 2.54
CA PRO A 94 -16.67 -0.84 1.75
C PRO A 94 -17.95 -1.00 2.60
N ASP A 95 -17.88 -0.79 3.92
CA ASP A 95 -19.04 -0.75 4.80
C ASP A 95 -19.78 0.59 4.64
N LYS A 96 -21.00 0.50 4.10
CA LYS A 96 -21.85 1.65 3.82
C LYS A 96 -22.34 2.34 5.09
N ASP A 97 -22.65 1.58 6.14
CA ASP A 97 -23.36 2.10 7.31
C ASP A 97 -22.36 2.52 8.41
N THR A 98 -21.12 2.00 8.38
CA THR A 98 -20.03 2.42 9.28
C THR A 98 -18.74 2.76 8.52
N PRO A 99 -18.74 3.82 7.70
CA PRO A 99 -17.59 4.15 6.87
C PRO A 99 -16.36 4.52 7.71
N VAL A 100 -15.19 4.05 7.28
CA VAL A 100 -13.90 4.41 7.86
C VAL A 100 -12.99 4.81 6.70
N HIS A 101 -12.38 5.98 6.79
CA HIS A 101 -11.47 6.50 5.78
C HIS A 101 -10.02 6.25 6.19
N PHE A 102 -9.27 5.69 5.25
CA PHE A 102 -7.89 5.31 5.41
C PHE A 102 -7.05 6.07 4.39
N GLU A 103 -6.06 6.82 4.85
CA GLU A 103 -5.00 7.37 4.01
C GLU A 103 -3.92 6.32 3.82
N VAL A 104 -3.63 5.97 2.57
CA VAL A 104 -2.53 5.10 2.16
C VAL A 104 -1.44 5.99 1.60
N ARG A 105 -0.30 6.05 2.30
CA ARG A 105 0.85 6.91 1.97
C ARG A 105 2.11 6.08 1.69
N ARG A 106 2.84 6.45 0.64
CA ARG A 106 4.16 5.91 0.31
C ARG A 106 5.24 6.62 1.13
N LEU A 107 6.15 5.84 1.70
CA LEU A 107 7.35 6.34 2.38
C LEU A 107 8.55 6.25 1.41
N LYS A 108 9.07 7.40 0.96
CA LYS A 108 10.11 7.49 -0.08
C LYS A 108 11.53 7.16 0.38
N ASP A 109 11.80 7.26 1.68
CA ASP A 109 13.16 7.12 2.22
C ASP A 109 13.59 5.65 2.44
N GLU A 110 12.69 4.70 2.17
CA GLU A 110 12.89 3.28 2.48
C GLU A 110 12.56 2.39 1.28
N ALA A 111 13.03 2.78 0.09
CA ALA A 111 12.94 1.95 -1.11
C ALA A 111 13.86 0.72 -0.94
N GLU A 112 13.28 -0.41 -0.52
CA GLU A 112 14.01 -1.66 -0.36
C GLU A 112 13.96 -2.46 -1.66
N PHE A 113 15.11 -2.94 -2.09
CA PHE A 113 15.20 -3.98 -3.11
C PHE A 113 15.05 -5.34 -2.42
N PRO A 114 13.99 -6.12 -2.70
CA PRO A 114 13.70 -7.35 -1.94
C PRO A 114 14.71 -8.49 -2.15
N TRP A 115 15.70 -8.32 -3.05
CA TRP A 115 16.63 -9.36 -3.47
C TRP A 115 18.09 -8.88 -3.45
N GLY A 116 18.50 -8.20 -2.36
CA GLY A 116 19.86 -7.67 -2.15
C GLY A 116 20.98 -8.55 -2.70
#